data_AF-A0A952DAZ4-F1
#
_entry.id   AF-A0A952DAZ4-F1
#
_cell.length_a   1.000
_cell.length_b   1.000
_cell.length_c   1.000
_cell.angle_alpha   90.00
_cell.angle_beta   90.00
_cell.angle_gamma   90.00
#
_symmetry.space_group_name_H-M   'P 1'
#
loop_
_entity.id
_entity.type
_entity.pdbx_description
1 polymer ?
#
loop_
_entity_poly.entity_id
_entity_poly.type
_entity_poly.pdbx_seq_one_letter_code
_entity_poly.pdbx_strand_id
1 'polypeptide(L)'
;MTVASSIASSFAREQLSLRSRALNAHPERSAGEYVLYWMQSTHRLEENWALRLATREADRLGLPVIVHQGLDPTYEHANDRIHSFILHNARELAARAESMGHRYQF
;
A
#
# COMPACT_ATOMS: atom_id res chain seq x y z
N MET A 1 15.10 16.73 -2.18
CA MET A 1 13.78 17.23 -2.68
C MET A 1 12.71 16.52 -1.87
N THR A 2 12.15 17.21 -0.89
CA THR A 2 11.36 16.62 0.20
C THR A 2 9.88 16.56 -0.19
N VAL A 3 9.36 15.37 -0.51
CA VAL A 3 7.92 15.10 -0.74
C VAL A 3 7.19 14.93 0.61
N ALA A 4 7.51 15.74 1.62
CA ALA A 4 6.87 15.67 2.95
C ALA A 4 5.64 16.60 3.08
N SER A 5 5.28 17.36 2.05
CA SER A 5 4.28 18.44 2.16
C SER A 5 2.83 18.00 1.90
N SER A 6 2.58 16.89 1.18
CA SER A 6 1.22 16.58 0.68
C SER A 6 0.31 15.86 1.70
N ILE A 7 0.80 14.84 2.40
CA ILE A 7 -0.01 13.99 3.32
C ILE A 7 -0.40 14.74 4.59
N ALA A 8 0.40 15.73 5.00
CA ALA A 8 0.15 16.51 6.20
C ALA A 8 -0.97 17.54 6.05
N SER A 9 -1.38 17.90 4.83
CA SER A 9 -2.40 18.92 4.55
C SER A 9 -3.78 18.57 5.14
N SER A 10 -4.59 19.60 5.47
CA SER A 10 -5.97 19.41 5.93
C SER A 10 -6.82 18.66 4.91
N PHE A 11 -6.68 19.02 3.63
CA PHE A 11 -7.33 18.33 2.51
C PHE A 11 -6.98 16.84 2.46
N ALA A 12 -5.70 16.48 2.56
CA ALA A 12 -5.31 15.07 2.54
C ALA A 12 -5.89 14.30 3.74
N ARG A 13 -5.93 14.90 4.93
CA ARG A 13 -6.54 14.28 6.12
C ARG A 13 -8.01 14.01 5.92
N GLU A 14 -8.75 14.98 5.40
CA GLU A 14 -10.18 14.85 5.12
C GLU A 14 -10.42 13.74 4.10
N GLN A 15 -9.66 13.73 2.99
CA GLN A 15 -9.78 12.69 1.97
C GLN A 15 -9.46 11.29 2.50
N LEU A 16 -8.45 11.16 3.35
CA LEU A 16 -8.11 9.87 3.97
C LEU A 16 -9.22 9.38 4.90
N SER A 17 -9.85 10.26 5.67
CA SER A 17 -11.01 9.93 6.51
C SER A 17 -12.19 9.43 5.67
N LEU A 18 -12.51 10.12 4.57
CA LEU A 18 -13.63 9.74 3.69
C LEU A 18 -13.40 8.46 2.88
N ARG A 19 -12.13 8.07 2.67
CA ARG A 19 -11.73 6.91 1.84
C ARG A 19 -11.32 5.69 2.67
N SER A 20 -11.43 5.76 3.98
CA SER A 20 -11.03 4.67 4.88
C SER A 20 -12.16 4.30 5.83
N ARG A 21 -12.16 3.05 6.26
CA ARG A 21 -13.03 2.54 7.32
C ARG A 21 -12.30 1.44 8.08
N ALA A 22 -12.52 1.36 9.39
CA ALA A 22 -12.05 0.23 10.16
C ALA A 22 -12.80 -1.04 9.74
N LEU A 23 -12.07 -2.14 9.56
CA LEU A 23 -12.63 -3.45 9.24
C LEU A 23 -12.86 -4.33 10.47
N ASN A 24 -12.22 -4.02 11.59
CA ASN A 24 -12.36 -4.69 12.88
C ASN A 24 -12.05 -3.71 14.02
N ALA A 25 -12.27 -4.14 15.27
CA ALA A 25 -12.02 -3.37 16.48
C ALA A 25 -10.79 -3.87 17.26
N HIS A 26 -9.85 -4.55 16.60
CA HIS A 26 -8.63 -5.00 17.27
C HIS A 26 -7.70 -3.81 17.51
N PRO A 27 -7.08 -3.74 18.70
CA PRO A 27 -6.10 -2.71 18.98
C PRO A 27 -4.86 -2.89 18.10
N GLU A 28 -4.14 -1.79 17.90
CA GLU A 28 -2.80 -1.82 17.31
C GLU A 28 -1.87 -2.73 18.12
N ARG A 29 -1.04 -3.49 17.43
CA ARG A 29 -0.09 -4.40 18.09
C ARG A 29 1.08 -3.59 18.64
N SER A 30 1.22 -3.56 19.96
CA SER A 30 2.28 -2.79 20.65
C SER A 30 3.70 -3.19 20.26
N ALA A 31 3.92 -4.46 19.89
CA ALA A 31 5.18 -4.99 19.36
C ALA A 31 5.14 -5.17 17.83
N GLY A 32 4.36 -4.36 17.11
CA GLY A 32 4.35 -4.35 15.65
C GLY A 32 5.66 -3.80 15.09
N GLU A 33 6.15 -4.41 14.02
CA GLU A 33 7.43 -4.03 13.39
C GLU A 33 7.25 -3.20 12.11
N TYR A 34 6.04 -3.15 11.56
CA TYR A 34 5.71 -2.45 10.32
C TYR A 34 4.21 -2.18 10.21
N VAL A 35 3.87 -1.26 9.31
CA VAL A 35 2.51 -1.12 8.75
C VAL A 35 2.47 -1.82 7.40
N LEU A 36 1.53 -2.75 7.23
CA LEU A 36 1.35 -3.48 5.97
C LEU A 36 0.35 -2.77 5.07
N TYR A 37 0.81 -2.32 3.91
CA TYR A 37 -0.11 -2.03 2.80
C TYR A 37 -0.30 -3.30 1.96
N TRP A 38 -1.45 -3.95 2.15
CA TRP A 38 -1.84 -5.09 1.33
C TRP A 38 -2.50 -4.62 0.03
N MET A 39 -1.72 -4.61 -1.04
CA MET A 39 -2.14 -4.22 -2.39
C MET A 39 -2.87 -5.39 -3.06
N GLN A 40 -4.18 -5.21 -3.33
CA GLN A 40 -5.01 -6.23 -3.98
C GLN A 40 -5.52 -5.84 -5.37
N SER A 41 -5.93 -4.57 -5.56
CA SER A 41 -6.60 -4.13 -6.80
C SER A 41 -5.94 -2.93 -7.47
N THR A 42 -5.28 -2.07 -6.69
CA THR A 42 -4.68 -0.83 -7.18
C THR A 42 -3.17 -1.02 -7.34
N HIS A 43 -2.76 -1.70 -8.41
CA HIS A 43 -1.35 -2.03 -8.71
C HIS A 43 -0.56 -0.81 -9.23
N ARG A 44 -0.46 0.24 -8.41
CA ARG A 44 0.33 1.46 -8.65
C ARG A 44 0.80 2.07 -7.33
N LEU A 45 1.91 2.79 -7.35
CA LEU A 45 2.44 3.47 -6.16
C LEU A 45 2.03 4.96 -6.15
N GLU A 46 1.98 5.57 -7.33
CA GLU A 46 1.54 6.94 -7.53
C GLU A 46 0.03 7.07 -7.35
N GLU A 47 -0.38 8.20 -6.75
CA GLU A 47 -1.80 8.55 -6.59
C GLU A 47 -2.65 7.43 -5.95
N ASN A 48 -2.01 6.67 -5.06
CA ASN A 48 -2.62 5.57 -4.35
C ASN A 48 -3.01 6.02 -2.93
N TRP A 49 -4.30 6.24 -2.71
CA TRP A 49 -4.82 6.68 -1.42
C TRP A 49 -4.66 5.66 -0.30
N ALA A 50 -4.67 4.37 -0.62
CA ALA A 50 -4.45 3.32 0.37
C ALA A 50 -2.98 3.30 0.83
N LEU A 51 -2.03 3.45 -0.10
CA LEU A 51 -0.62 3.61 0.24
C LEU A 51 -0.38 4.89 1.04
N ARG A 52 -1.01 6.02 0.68
CA ARG A 52 -0.94 7.26 1.46
C ARG A 52 -1.43 7.09 2.90
N LEU A 53 -2.51 6.33 3.09
CA LEU A 53 -3.02 6.02 4.43
C LEU A 53 -1.99 5.18 5.20
N ALA A 54 -1.46 4.12 4.59
CA ALA A 54 -0.45 3.28 5.21
C ALA A 54 0.80 4.07 5.61
N THR A 55 1.29 4.96 4.74
CA THR A 55 2.41 5.88 5.06
C THR A 55 2.07 6.79 6.23
N ARG A 56 0.87 7.39 6.26
CA ARG A 56 0.46 8.24 7.38
C ARG A 56 0.41 7.49 8.71
N GLU A 57 -0.12 6.27 8.71
CA GLU A 57 -0.18 5.45 9.92
C GLU A 57 1.20 4.96 10.35
N ALA A 58 2.07 4.60 9.41
CA ALA A 58 3.47 4.30 9.66
C ALA A 58 4.21 5.48 10.30
N ASP A 59 4.03 6.70 9.75
CA ASP A 59 4.60 7.92 10.32
C ASP A 59 4.10 8.18 11.74
N ARG A 60 2.79 7.98 12.00
CA ARG A 60 2.20 8.13 13.34
C ARG A 60 2.79 7.13 14.34
N LEU A 61 3.05 5.90 13.89
CA LEU A 61 3.57 4.82 14.73
C LEU A 61 5.09 4.79 14.83
N GLY A 62 5.79 5.56 13.99
CA GLY A 62 7.26 5.49 13.87
C GLY A 62 7.75 4.16 13.30
N LEU A 63 6.94 3.49 12.47
CA LEU A 63 7.23 2.18 11.89
C LEU A 63 7.45 2.28 10.37
N PRO A 64 8.20 1.35 9.74
CA PRO A 64 8.29 1.29 8.29
C PRO A 64 6.98 0.82 7.64
N VAL A 65 6.75 1.22 6.38
CA VAL A 65 5.71 0.65 5.52
C VAL A 65 6.29 -0.51 4.71
N ILE A 66 5.57 -1.63 4.66
CA ILE A 66 5.81 -2.71 3.70
C ILE A 66 4.64 -2.75 2.72
N VAL A 67 4.95 -2.73 1.42
CA VAL A 67 3.96 -2.96 0.36
C VAL A 67 3.97 -4.45 0.03
N HIS A 68 2.85 -5.13 0.28
CA HIS A 68 2.69 -6.53 -0.11
C HIS A 68 1.66 -6.67 -1.23
N GLN A 69 2.03 -7.33 -2.33
CA GLN A 69 1.12 -7.67 -3.43
C GLN A 69 0.95 -9.17 -3.49
N GLY A 70 -0.26 -9.67 -3.21
CA GLY A 70 -0.57 -11.09 -3.36
C GLY A 70 -1.08 -11.43 -4.76
N LEU A 71 -0.96 -12.70 -5.15
CA LEU A 71 -1.62 -13.28 -6.32
C LEU A 71 -2.48 -14.46 -5.87
N ASP A 72 -3.78 -14.35 -6.08
CA ASP A 72 -4.73 -15.43 -5.83
C ASP A 72 -5.01 -16.16 -7.16
N PRO A 73 -4.70 -17.46 -7.30
CA PRO A 73 -5.00 -18.21 -8.50
C PRO A 73 -6.42 -18.82 -8.51
N THR A 74 -7.23 -18.61 -7.47
CA THR A 74 -8.47 -19.36 -7.23
C THR A 74 -9.77 -18.60 -7.52
N TYR A 75 -9.68 -17.34 -7.97
CA TYR A 75 -10.88 -16.57 -8.33
C TYR A 75 -11.51 -17.06 -9.65
N GLU A 76 -12.82 -16.85 -9.81
CA GLU A 76 -13.65 -17.43 -10.90
C GLU A 76 -13.08 -17.23 -12.31
N HIS A 77 -12.40 -16.12 -12.54
CA HIS A 77 -11.87 -15.73 -13.85
C HIS A 77 -10.34 -15.81 -13.93
N ALA A 78 -9.71 -16.49 -12.98
CA ALA A 78 -8.26 -16.68 -12.95
C ALA A 78 -7.81 -17.41 -14.22
N ASN A 79 -6.83 -16.83 -14.89
CA ASN A 79 -6.24 -17.43 -16.08
C ASN A 79 -4.83 -16.89 -16.32
N ASP A 80 -4.05 -17.64 -17.09
CA ASP A 80 -2.64 -17.34 -17.36
C ASP A 80 -2.44 -15.99 -18.02
N ARG A 81 -3.36 -15.54 -18.88
CA ARG A 81 -3.26 -14.24 -19.52
C ARG A 81 -3.34 -13.13 -18.47
N ILE A 82 -4.33 -13.16 -17.58
CA ILE A 82 -4.47 -12.15 -16.52
C ILE A 82 -3.27 -12.21 -15.56
N HIS A 83 -2.87 -13.40 -15.12
CA HIS A 83 -1.72 -13.55 -14.23
C HIS A 83 -0.42 -13.06 -14.87
N SER A 84 -0.23 -13.28 -16.18
CA SER A 84 0.93 -12.76 -16.90
C SER A 84 1.01 -11.24 -16.83
N PHE A 85 -0.12 -10.53 -16.99
CA PHE A 85 -0.14 -9.07 -16.84
C PHE A 85 0.17 -8.64 -15.41
N ILE A 86 -0.39 -9.31 -14.40
CA ILE A 86 -0.14 -9.00 -12.99
C ILE A 86 1.33 -9.20 -12.64
N LEU A 87 1.94 -10.32 -13.05
CA LEU A 87 3.33 -10.65 -12.76
C LEU A 87 4.32 -9.71 -13.47
N HIS A 88 4.04 -9.33 -14.72
CA HIS A 88 4.86 -8.33 -15.42
C HIS A 88 4.81 -6.98 -14.71
N ASN A 89 3.62 -6.54 -14.33
CA ASN A 89 3.45 -5.28 -13.60
C ASN A 89 4.07 -5.34 -12.19
N ALA A 90 3.98 -6.47 -11.48
CA ALA A 90 4.61 -6.65 -10.17
C ALA A 90 6.13 -6.44 -10.23
N ARG A 91 6.79 -6.95 -11.28
CA ARG A 91 8.23 -6.72 -11.51
C ARG A 91 8.56 -5.23 -11.68
N GLU A 92 7.75 -4.51 -12.44
CA GLU A 92 7.92 -3.06 -12.63
C GLU A 92 7.66 -2.29 -11.34
N LEU A 93 6.62 -2.66 -10.59
CA LEU A 93 6.31 -2.06 -9.29
C LEU A 93 7.40 -2.31 -8.26
N ALA A 94 8.03 -3.48 -8.25
CA ALA A 94 9.16 -3.77 -7.36
C ALA A 94 10.32 -2.80 -7.60
N ALA A 95 10.74 -2.64 -8.86
CA ALA A 95 11.80 -1.70 -9.23
C ALA A 95 11.40 -0.24 -8.91
N ARG A 96 10.13 0.11 -9.14
CA ARG A 96 9.62 1.45 -8.83
C ARG A 96 9.59 1.70 -7.32
N ALA A 97 9.17 0.73 -6.51
CA ALA A 97 9.14 0.82 -5.06
C ALA A 97 10.54 1.04 -4.50
N GLU A 98 11.53 0.29 -4.98
CA GLU A 98 12.93 0.45 -4.61
C GLU A 98 13.44 1.86 -4.92
N SER A 99 13.13 2.39 -6.12
CA SER A 99 13.49 3.78 -6.49
C SER A 99 12.83 4.86 -5.61
N MET A 100 11.74 4.52 -4.92
CA MET A 100 11.03 5.39 -3.98
C MET A 100 11.43 5.16 -2.51
N GLY A 101 12.30 4.18 -2.25
CA GLY A 101 12.67 3.78 -0.88
C GLY A 101 11.62 2.96 -0.14
N HIS A 102 10.66 2.36 -0.86
CA HIS A 102 9.67 1.45 -0.28
C HIS A 102 10.14 0.00 -0.37
N ARG A 103 9.93 -0.77 0.71
CA ARG A 103 10.07 -2.23 0.66
C ARG A 103 8.82 -2.83 0.01
N TYR A 104 9.02 -3.56 -1.08
CA TYR A 104 7.98 -4.26 -1.82
C TYR A 104 8.18 -5.77 -1.73
N GLN A 105 7.11 -6.50 -1.42
CA GLN A 105 7.08 -7.95 -1.29
C GLN A 105 5.93 -8.51 -2.12
N PHE A 106 6.26 -9.23 -3.18
CA PHE A 106 5.29 -10.10 -3.85
C PHE A 106 5.10 -11.39 -3.05
#